data_AF-A0A1A5YTM5-F1
#
_entry.id   AF-A0A1A5YTM5-F1
#
_cell.length_a   1.000
_cell.length_b   1.000
_cell.length_c   1.000
_cell.angle_alpha   90.00
_cell.angle_beta   90.00
_cell.angle_gamma   90.00
#
_symmetry.space_group_name_H-M   'P 1'
#
loop_
_entity.id
_entity.type
_entity.pdbx_description
1 polymer ?
#
loop_
_entity_poly.entity_id
_entity_poly.type
_entity_poly.pdbx_seq_one_letter_code
_entity_poly.pdbx_strand_id
1 'polypeptide(L)'
;MNAILFCLYDRYPEIKGADENGEEGEEYLPEVKDISDLKPLIELYHVHIINVFKNGIAYIGYEFNCTWDEEHGLGVMMFKDRIVDIGGSDTAILSWIAEADLEEKNS
;
A
#
# COMPACT_ATOMS: atom_id res chain seq x y z
N MET A 1 -14.58 -0.42 -8.13
CA MET A 1 -13.45 -1.38 -8.00
C MET A 1 -12.51 -0.83 -6.95
N ASN A 2 -12.18 -1.59 -5.90
CA ASN A 2 -11.34 -1.12 -4.78
C ASN A 2 -9.86 -1.46 -5.05
N ALA A 3 -9.19 -0.67 -5.90
CA ALA A 3 -7.85 -0.99 -6.42
C ALA A 3 -6.84 -1.36 -5.31
N ILE A 4 -6.88 -0.65 -4.17
CA ILE A 4 -6.00 -0.92 -3.02
C ILE A 4 -6.25 -2.31 -2.43
N LEU A 5 -7.51 -2.67 -2.15
CA LEU A 5 -7.84 -3.97 -1.57
C LEU A 5 -7.53 -5.13 -2.53
N PHE A 6 -7.76 -4.95 -3.84
CA PHE A 6 -7.36 -5.95 -4.83
C PHE A 6 -5.84 -6.14 -4.85
N CYS A 7 -5.07 -5.05 -4.91
CA CYS A 7 -3.61 -5.13 -4.92
C CYS A 7 -3.05 -5.73 -3.63
N LEU A 8 -3.64 -5.38 -2.48
CA LEU A 8 -3.25 -5.94 -1.19
C LEU A 8 -3.60 -7.42 -1.10
N TYR A 9 -4.75 -7.86 -1.62
CA TYR A 9 -5.14 -9.27 -1.65
C TYR A 9 -4.11 -10.14 -2.38
N ASP A 10 -3.59 -9.65 -3.49
CA ASP A 10 -2.54 -10.35 -4.24
C ASP A 10 -1.20 -10.40 -3.47
N ARG A 11 -0.91 -9.41 -2.61
CA ARG A 11 0.34 -9.31 -1.82
C ARG A 11 0.28 -9.94 -0.44
N TYR A 12 -0.92 -10.10 0.11
CA TYR A 12 -1.14 -10.58 1.47
C TYR A 12 -0.47 -11.94 1.77
N PRO A 13 -0.44 -12.93 0.84
CA PRO A 13 0.27 -14.18 1.09
C PRO A 13 1.78 -13.99 1.29
N GLU A 14 2.41 -13.03 0.60
CA GLU A 14 3.84 -12.73 0.76
C GLU A 14 4.11 -12.08 2.13
N ILE A 15 3.25 -11.13 2.53
CA ILE A 15 3.30 -10.47 3.84
C ILE A 15 3.16 -11.51 4.96
N LYS A 16 2.14 -12.37 4.87
CA LYS A 16 1.91 -13.44 5.84
C LYS A 16 3.03 -14.49 5.86
N GLY A 17 3.61 -14.81 4.70
CA GLY A 17 4.74 -15.74 4.60
C GLY A 17 6.04 -15.18 5.17
N ALA A 18 6.29 -13.88 5.03
CA ALA A 18 7.49 -13.26 5.63
C ALA A 18 7.51 -13.36 7.17
N ASP A 19 6.34 -13.51 7.79
CA ASP A 19 6.16 -13.67 9.24
C ASP A 19 6.06 -15.15 9.68
N GLU A 20 6.26 -16.13 8.79
CA GLU A 20 6.17 -17.56 9.15
C GLU A 20 7.28 -18.06 10.11
N ASN A 21 8.19 -17.15 10.53
CA ASN A 21 9.15 -17.33 11.63
C ASN A 21 8.98 -16.32 12.79
N GLY A 22 7.99 -15.42 12.73
CA GLY A 22 7.83 -14.25 13.60
C GLY A 22 6.64 -14.33 14.54
N GLU A 23 6.56 -13.36 15.45
CA GLU A 23 5.79 -13.39 16.69
C GLU A 23 4.27 -13.12 16.49
N GLU A 24 3.83 -12.83 15.27
CA GLU A 24 2.48 -12.33 14.98
C GLU A 24 1.56 -13.42 14.41
N GLY A 25 0.87 -14.11 15.34
CA GLY A 25 -0.01 -15.23 14.99
C GLY A 25 -1.28 -14.84 14.22
N GLU A 26 -2.21 -15.80 14.12
CA GLU A 26 -3.52 -15.63 13.47
C GLU A 26 -4.36 -14.44 13.99
N GLU A 27 -4.01 -13.88 15.15
CA GLU A 27 -4.65 -12.70 15.73
C GLU A 27 -4.43 -11.43 14.88
N TYR A 28 -3.23 -11.25 14.34
CA TYR A 28 -2.83 -10.05 13.58
C TYR A 28 -2.74 -10.29 12.07
N LEU A 29 -2.38 -11.52 11.67
CA LEU A 29 -2.35 -11.99 10.27
C LEU A 29 -3.32 -13.16 10.04
N PRO A 30 -4.65 -12.95 10.15
CA PRO A 30 -5.63 -14.01 9.95
C PRO A 30 -5.61 -14.56 8.51
N GLU A 31 -6.20 -15.73 8.29
CA GLU A 31 -6.50 -16.17 6.94
C GLU A 31 -7.50 -15.23 6.27
N VAL A 32 -7.18 -14.82 5.04
CA VAL A 32 -8.04 -13.99 4.18
C VAL A 32 -8.59 -14.88 3.08
N LYS A 33 -9.93 -14.99 2.98
CA LYS A 33 -10.61 -15.85 1.99
C LYS A 33 -11.30 -15.04 0.90
N ASP A 34 -11.65 -13.80 1.21
CA ASP A 34 -12.23 -12.83 0.30
C ASP A 34 -11.59 -11.45 0.47
N ILE A 35 -11.66 -10.62 -0.55
CA ILE A 35 -11.08 -9.26 -0.55
C ILE A 35 -11.70 -8.39 0.53
N SER A 36 -12.95 -8.65 0.90
CA SER A 36 -13.61 -7.93 2.01
C SER A 36 -12.95 -8.17 3.36
N ASP A 37 -12.26 -9.29 3.55
CA ASP A 37 -11.65 -9.67 4.83
C ASP A 37 -10.42 -8.80 5.16
N LEU A 38 -9.86 -8.10 4.16
CA LEU A 38 -8.75 -7.17 4.35
C LEU A 38 -9.18 -5.83 4.95
N LYS A 39 -10.45 -5.43 4.78
CA LYS A 39 -10.94 -4.13 5.25
C LYS A 39 -10.72 -3.88 6.75
N PRO A 40 -11.02 -4.83 7.66
CA PRO A 40 -10.75 -4.63 9.08
C PRO A 40 -9.27 -4.67 9.45
N LEU A 41 -8.39 -5.11 8.55
CA LEU A 41 -6.96 -5.27 8.83
C LEU A 41 -6.15 -4.00 8.54
N ILE A 42 -6.75 -3.03 7.85
CA ILE A 42 -6.11 -1.75 7.51
C ILE A 42 -7.02 -0.58 7.84
N GLU A 43 -6.43 0.50 8.33
CA GLU A 43 -7.13 1.75 8.61
C GLU A 43 -6.37 2.89 7.95
N LEU A 44 -7.06 3.72 7.15
CA LEU A 44 -6.43 4.89 6.53
C LEU A 44 -5.99 5.88 7.62
N TYR A 45 -4.71 6.18 7.66
CA TYR A 45 -4.10 7.07 8.66
C TYR A 45 -3.77 8.44 8.06
N HIS A 46 -3.05 8.49 6.94
CA HIS A 46 -2.72 9.73 6.25
C HIS A 46 -2.94 9.67 4.74
N VAL A 47 -3.17 10.85 4.16
CA VAL A 47 -3.18 11.07 2.71
C VAL A 47 -2.13 12.13 2.39
N HIS A 48 -1.20 11.76 1.54
CA HIS A 48 -0.05 12.58 1.15
C HIS A 48 -0.23 13.09 -0.27
N ILE A 49 -0.11 14.40 -0.47
CA ILE A 49 -0.05 15.01 -1.81
C ILE A 49 1.42 15.12 -2.18
N ILE A 50 1.83 14.37 -3.19
CA ILE A 50 3.23 14.30 -3.59
C ILE A 50 3.54 15.42 -4.57
N ASN A 51 4.63 16.14 -4.33
CA ASN A 51 5.08 17.26 -5.15
C ASN A 51 5.75 16.81 -6.46
N VAL A 52 5.11 15.87 -7.16
CA VAL A 52 5.51 15.32 -8.47
C VAL A 52 4.27 15.33 -9.35
N PHE A 53 4.37 15.91 -10.54
CA PHE A 53 3.21 16.18 -11.40
C PHE A 53 3.34 15.55 -12.77
N LYS A 54 2.27 14.87 -13.18
CA LYS A 54 2.11 14.34 -14.53
C LYS A 54 0.89 14.96 -15.18
N ASN A 55 1.11 15.74 -16.23
CA ASN A 55 0.06 16.50 -16.93
C ASN A 55 -0.77 17.39 -15.97
N GLY A 56 -0.10 18.05 -15.02
CA GLY A 56 -0.73 18.94 -14.04
C GLY A 56 -1.46 18.24 -12.89
N ILE A 57 -1.33 16.92 -12.75
CA ILE A 57 -1.97 16.12 -11.70
C ILE A 57 -0.88 15.54 -10.78
N ALA A 58 -1.05 15.71 -9.47
CA ALA A 58 -0.15 15.17 -8.47
C ALA A 58 -0.36 13.66 -8.25
N TYR A 59 0.69 12.97 -7.82
CA TYR A 59 0.57 11.63 -7.24
C TYR A 59 0.03 11.75 -5.81
N ILE A 60 -0.71 10.73 -5.36
CA ILE A 60 -1.31 10.68 -4.03
C ILE A 60 -0.79 9.44 -3.33
N GLY A 61 -0.21 9.63 -2.14
CA GLY A 61 0.14 8.56 -1.23
C GLY A 61 -0.96 8.31 -0.21
N TYR A 62 -1.24 7.05 0.07
CA TYR A 62 -2.15 6.63 1.13
C TYR A 62 -1.36 5.78 2.12
N GLU A 63 -1.34 6.23 3.37
CA GLU A 63 -0.67 5.54 4.47
C GLU A 63 -1.75 4.94 5.38
N PHE A 64 -1.58 3.67 5.72
CA PHE A 64 -2.51 2.91 6.53
C PHE A 64 -1.81 2.35 7.75
N ASN A 65 -2.50 2.36 8.88
CA ASN A 65 -2.18 1.45 9.96
C ASN A 65 -2.61 0.03 9.52
N CYS A 66 -1.90 -0.99 9.99
CA CYS A 66 -2.27 -2.38 9.76
C CYS A 66 -2.15 -3.20 11.04
N THR A 67 -2.95 -4.26 11.14
CA THR A 67 -2.98 -5.11 12.34
C THR A 67 -1.68 -5.86 12.58
N TRP A 68 -0.88 -6.08 11.54
CA TRP A 68 0.32 -6.93 11.57
C TRP A 68 1.66 -6.18 11.65
N ASP A 69 1.61 -4.85 11.72
CA ASP A 69 2.81 -4.03 11.84
C ASP A 69 2.39 -2.64 12.35
N GLU A 70 2.21 -2.54 13.66
CA GLU A 70 1.82 -1.28 14.30
C GLU A 70 2.93 -0.20 14.19
N GLU A 71 4.18 -0.60 13.94
CA GLU A 71 5.32 0.32 13.86
C GLU A 71 5.53 0.87 12.43
N HIS A 72 5.42 0.04 11.40
CA HIS A 72 5.80 0.40 10.03
C HIS A 72 4.62 0.57 9.08
N GLY A 73 3.43 0.05 9.38
CA GLY A 73 2.20 0.27 8.60
C GLY A 73 2.28 -0.16 7.11
N LEU A 74 1.31 0.30 6.32
CA LEU A 74 1.19 0.01 4.88
C LEU A 74 1.10 1.31 4.08
N GLY A 75 1.92 1.44 3.03
CA GLY A 75 1.92 2.58 2.13
C GLY A 75 1.51 2.21 0.71
N VAL A 76 0.75 3.09 0.06
CA VAL A 76 0.32 2.95 -1.33
C VAL A 76 0.57 4.24 -2.08
N MET A 77 1.35 4.18 -3.16
CA MET A 77 1.49 5.29 -4.10
C MET A 77 0.48 5.13 -5.25
N MET A 78 -0.27 6.19 -5.55
CA MET A 78 -1.26 6.19 -6.63
C MET A 78 -1.09 7.37 -7.59
N PHE A 79 -1.42 7.11 -8.86
CA PHE A 79 -1.68 8.16 -9.84
C PHE A 79 -3.06 7.97 -10.44
N LYS A 80 -3.98 8.90 -10.14
CA LYS A 80 -5.41 8.79 -10.46
C LYS A 80 -6.02 7.52 -9.87
N ASP A 81 -6.40 6.57 -10.70
CA ASP A 81 -7.07 5.31 -10.37
C ASP A 81 -6.12 4.10 -10.36
N ARG A 82 -4.84 4.31 -10.64
CA ARG A 82 -3.83 3.26 -10.75
C ARG A 82 -2.90 3.22 -9.55
N ILE A 83 -2.67 2.01 -9.03
CA ILE A 83 -1.58 1.72 -8.08
C ILE A 83 -0.25 1.85 -8.81
N VAL A 84 0.62 2.71 -8.31
CA VAL A 84 2.00 2.85 -8.77
C VAL A 84 2.86 1.86 -8.00
N ASP A 85 2.72 1.83 -6.68
CA ASP A 85 3.42 0.88 -5.82
C ASP A 85 2.66 0.64 -4.51
N ILE A 86 2.96 -0.48 -3.85
CA ILE A 86 2.43 -0.88 -2.55
C ILE A 86 3.54 -1.54 -1.73
N GLY A 87 3.72 -1.08 -0.49
CA GLY A 87 4.80 -1.51 0.40
C GLY A 87 4.60 -1.00 1.83
N GLY A 88 5.67 -0.80 2.58
CA GLY A 88 5.61 -0.16 3.91
C GLY A 88 5.13 1.30 3.83
N SER A 89 4.86 1.93 4.98
CA SER A 89 4.32 3.31 5.02
C SER A 89 5.15 4.34 4.25
N ASP A 90 6.47 4.14 4.15
CA ASP A 90 7.38 4.98 3.38
C ASP A 90 7.00 5.07 1.89
N THR A 91 6.40 4.00 1.34
CA THR A 91 5.88 3.96 -0.03
C THR A 91 4.85 5.07 -0.31
N ALA A 92 4.12 5.51 0.72
CA ALA A 92 3.15 6.60 0.58
C ALA A 92 3.79 8.00 0.53
N ILE A 93 5.06 8.16 0.88
CA ILE A 93 5.71 9.49 1.03
C ILE A 93 6.95 9.67 0.16
N LEU A 94 7.61 8.59 -0.24
CA LEU A 94 8.86 8.64 -0.99
C LEU A 94 8.63 9.13 -2.43
N SER A 95 8.99 10.38 -2.69
CA SER A 95 8.75 11.04 -3.98
C SER A 95 9.44 10.36 -5.16
N TRP A 96 10.55 9.65 -4.94
CA TRP A 96 11.28 8.93 -5.99
C TRP A 96 10.43 7.84 -6.67
N ILE A 97 9.44 7.27 -5.96
CA ILE A 97 8.49 6.29 -6.53
C ILE A 97 7.62 6.97 -7.60
N ALA A 98 7.14 8.18 -7.33
CA ALA A 98 6.37 8.98 -8.29
C ALA A 98 7.25 9.47 -9.44
N GLU A 99 8.50 9.84 -9.17
CA GLU A 99 9.48 10.25 -10.19
C GLU A 99 9.79 9.09 -11.15
N ALA A 100 10.02 7.89 -10.64
CA ALA A 100 10.27 6.70 -11.45
C ALA A 100 9.09 6.37 -12.40
N ASP A 101 7.85 6.41 -11.91
CA ASP A 101 6.65 6.19 -12.74
C ASP A 101 6.43 7.30 -13.78
N LEU A 102 6.85 8.53 -13.47
CA LEU A 102 6.82 9.64 -14.41
C LEU A 102 7.81 9.38 -15.57
N GLU A 103 9.02 8.94 -15.26
CA GLU A 103 10.08 8.65 -16.24
C GLU A 103 9.76 7.45 -17.14
N GLU A 104 9.28 6.34 -16.57
CA GLU A 104 8.99 5.10 -17.31
C GLU A 104 7.97 5.31 -18.45
N LYS A 105 7.01 6.22 -18.26
CA LYS A 105 5.94 6.49 -19.24
C LYS A 105 6.21 7.67 -20.18
N ASN A 106 7.36 8.32 -20.04
CA ASN A 106 7.86 9.32 -21.00
C ASN A 106 8.87 8.71 -21.98
N SER A 107 9.22 7.43 -21.80
CA SER A 107 10.06 6.63 -22.71
C SER A 107 9.21 5.89 -23.75
#